data_AF-A0A1Z5LIJ4-F1
#
_entry.id   AF-A0A1Z5LIJ4-F1
#
_cell.length_a   1.000
_cell.length_b   1.000
_cell.length_c   1.000
_cell.angle_alpha   90.00
_cell.angle_beta   90.00
_cell.angle_gamma   90.00
#
_symmetry.space_group_name_H-M   'P 1'
#
loop_
_entity.id
_entity.type
_entity.pdbx_description
1 polymer ?
#
loop_
_entity_poly.entity_id
_entity_poly.type
_entity_poly.pdbx_seq_one_letter_code
_entity_poly.pdbx_strand_id
1 'polypeptide(L)'
;MRSHHILHFVEIGQLAPHKPEVYIHTDPLSTKDAKVNASVSELVKTFKESAFKEANLTFLTSSAGHALPPSSVQRFLRKDKNISAVYIANHDGTFENRYYNSMFDTVENLNSTGRTLDDVAEHLTRVASAVASAVHKLLTGKDPVEVPQERLRVKNLTFLTSSAGHALPPSSVQRLLRKDKNISSVYIANHDGTFENRYYNSMFDTAENLNSTGRTLDDVAEHLTRVASAVASAVHKLLTGKDPVEVPQERLRVKELLECYVMNASCALFHEVLDRLVTRPLKSNPLSLYISVDPTGSMIHPAARLTKLVLSYFTGTVVENVPRNNCSSRTQLDKVFQFDWMDGPEGNSSGICVKSSVMFTIAKSPAFESEDVGSEEYSTWTESVWEEASLRIFLTPSWKQQVTTLSLGVVIFLVSLALVHVVNSEAAVLFTPRALVGV
;
A
#
# COMPACT_ATOMS: atom_id res chain seq x y z
N MET A 1 2.05 18.24 -11.46
CA MET A 1 3.19 18.99 -10.91
C MET A 1 4.19 19.36 -12.01
N ARG A 2 4.75 20.58 -11.92
CA ARG A 2 5.95 21.03 -12.64
C ARG A 2 7.21 20.62 -11.85
N SER A 3 8.38 21.07 -12.29
CA SER A 3 9.67 20.71 -11.71
C SER A 3 10.52 21.91 -11.28
N HIS A 4 10.24 22.48 -10.11
CA HIS A 4 11.05 23.49 -9.42
C HIS A 4 10.61 23.85 -7.97
N HIS A 5 9.65 23.16 -7.33
CA HIS A 5 8.68 23.84 -6.45
C HIS A 5 8.95 24.09 -4.94
N ILE A 6 9.45 23.16 -4.09
CA ILE A 6 8.81 23.07 -2.72
C ILE A 6 9.56 22.73 -1.40
N LEU A 7 10.75 22.16 -1.14
CA LEU A 7 12.08 22.06 -1.73
C LEU A 7 12.96 20.86 -1.21
N HIS A 8 12.87 20.35 0.04
CA HIS A 8 13.86 19.42 0.70
C HIS A 8 13.45 17.94 0.92
N PHE A 9 14.40 16.99 0.81
CA PHE A 9 14.02 15.57 0.66
C PHE A 9 14.58 14.57 1.71
N VAL A 10 13.69 13.81 2.37
CA VAL A 10 13.93 13.18 3.70
C VAL A 10 13.13 11.86 3.87
N GLU A 11 13.78 10.69 4.10
CA GLU A 11 13.06 9.39 4.20
C GLU A 11 13.76 8.16 4.88
N ILE A 12 13.12 6.99 4.82
CA ILE A 12 12.89 5.85 5.74
C ILE A 12 12.88 4.45 5.03
N GLY A 13 13.95 3.65 5.05
CA GLY A 13 13.99 2.19 4.59
C GLY A 13 14.83 1.02 5.29
N GLN A 14 15.63 0.40 6.20
CA GLN A 14 16.08 -1.00 6.46
C GLN A 14 16.50 -1.28 7.97
N LEU A 15 15.96 -0.58 9.00
CA LEU A 15 16.47 -0.46 10.42
C LEU A 15 16.48 -1.73 11.26
N ALA A 16 15.64 -2.71 10.99
CA ALA A 16 15.65 -3.95 11.76
C ALA A 16 16.53 -4.99 11.04
N PRO A 17 17.36 -5.79 11.74
CA PRO A 17 17.50 -5.91 13.20
C PRO A 17 18.14 -4.71 13.91
N HIS A 18 17.90 -4.59 15.23
CA HIS A 18 18.42 -3.52 16.08
C HIS A 18 19.96 -3.45 16.08
N LYS A 19 20.48 -2.23 15.87
CA LYS A 19 21.82 -1.78 16.25
C LYS A 19 21.72 -0.45 17.02
N PRO A 20 22.69 -0.10 17.88
CA PRO A 20 22.74 1.21 18.52
C PRO A 20 23.27 2.29 17.56
N GLU A 21 24.10 1.93 16.58
CA GLU A 21 24.57 2.85 15.54
C GLU A 21 23.50 3.15 14.49
N VAL A 22 23.52 4.40 14.09
CA VAL A 22 22.58 5.07 13.20
C VAL A 22 23.48 5.99 12.36
N TYR A 23 23.49 5.86 11.04
CA TYR A 23 24.52 6.48 10.19
C TYR A 23 24.16 7.91 9.77
N ILE A 24 24.84 8.48 8.77
CA ILE A 24 24.26 9.49 7.83
C ILE A 24 24.83 9.31 6.41
N HIS A 25 24.19 8.56 5.50
CA HIS A 25 24.55 8.61 4.05
C HIS A 25 23.91 9.81 3.36
N THR A 26 24.58 10.29 2.30
CA THR A 26 24.16 11.36 1.40
C THR A 26 24.52 10.94 -0.04
N ASP A 27 24.01 11.59 -1.08
CA ASP A 27 24.41 11.26 -2.46
C ASP A 27 25.78 11.91 -2.81
N PRO A 28 26.88 11.12 -2.94
CA PRO A 28 28.21 11.66 -3.27
C PRO A 28 28.32 12.20 -4.70
N LEU A 29 27.26 12.11 -5.51
CA LEU A 29 27.18 12.77 -6.82
C LEU A 29 26.49 14.14 -6.77
N SER A 30 25.62 14.38 -5.79
CA SER A 30 24.94 15.68 -5.60
C SER A 30 25.71 16.59 -4.63
N THR A 31 26.38 16.05 -3.60
CA THR A 31 27.28 16.83 -2.71
C THR A 31 28.59 17.28 -3.36
N LYS A 32 28.77 17.08 -4.67
CA LYS A 32 29.83 17.70 -5.47
C LYS A 32 29.55 19.16 -5.80
N ASP A 33 28.29 19.58 -5.82
CA ASP A 33 27.94 20.99 -5.90
C ASP A 33 28.06 21.64 -4.51
N ALA A 34 28.71 22.81 -4.43
CA ALA A 34 28.99 23.45 -3.14
C ALA A 34 27.74 23.96 -2.42
N LYS A 35 26.70 24.38 -3.14
CA LYS A 35 25.43 24.87 -2.55
C LYS A 35 24.60 23.69 -2.06
N VAL A 36 24.53 22.61 -2.83
CA VAL A 36 23.93 21.35 -2.39
C VAL A 36 24.68 20.80 -1.18
N ASN A 37 26.02 20.74 -1.22
CA ASN A 37 26.83 20.23 -0.12
C ASN A 37 26.66 21.06 1.16
N ALA A 38 26.59 22.39 1.07
CA ALA A 38 26.32 23.25 2.23
C ALA A 38 24.93 22.97 2.82
N SER A 39 23.90 22.85 1.97
CA SER A 39 22.53 22.55 2.43
C SER A 39 22.37 21.12 2.94
N VAL A 40 23.09 20.14 2.37
CA VAL A 40 23.18 18.77 2.91
C VAL A 40 23.92 18.79 4.24
N SER A 41 25.04 19.50 4.36
CA SER A 41 25.80 19.56 5.61
C SER A 41 24.96 20.16 6.76
N GLU A 42 24.15 21.18 6.50
CA GLU A 42 23.23 21.74 7.50
C GLU A 42 22.04 20.82 7.79
N LEU A 43 21.52 20.10 6.79
CA LEU A 43 20.50 19.04 6.94
C LEU A 43 21.02 17.90 7.84
N VAL A 44 22.22 17.39 7.55
CA VAL A 44 22.96 16.38 8.32
C VAL A 44 23.24 16.86 9.75
N LYS A 45 23.79 18.07 9.91
CA LYS A 45 24.04 18.68 11.22
C LYS A 45 22.76 18.84 12.04
N THR A 46 21.67 19.27 11.42
CA THR A 46 20.35 19.40 12.06
C THR A 46 19.84 18.05 12.57
N PHE A 47 19.92 16.98 11.77
CA PHE A 47 19.57 15.63 12.24
C PHE A 47 20.46 15.14 13.39
N LYS A 48 21.77 15.41 13.37
CA LYS A 48 22.67 15.05 14.49
C LYS A 48 22.39 15.82 15.78
N GLU A 49 22.18 17.13 15.68
CA GLU A 49 21.84 17.97 16.82
C GLU A 49 20.54 17.51 17.47
N SER A 50 19.49 17.27 16.68
CA SER A 50 18.21 16.77 17.20
C SER A 50 18.29 15.34 17.71
N ALA A 51 19.07 14.45 17.08
CA ALA A 51 19.30 13.10 17.60
C ALA A 51 19.92 13.08 18.99
N PHE A 52 20.93 13.93 19.20
CA PHE A 52 21.60 14.01 20.48
C PHE A 52 20.70 14.65 21.55
N LYS A 53 20.10 15.81 21.25
CA LYS A 53 19.26 16.57 22.20
C LYS A 53 17.95 15.86 22.56
N GLU A 54 17.21 15.39 21.55
CA GLU A 54 15.79 15.03 21.69
C GLU A 54 15.56 13.52 21.84
N ALA A 55 16.56 12.69 21.52
CA ALA A 55 16.46 11.23 21.49
C ALA A 55 17.58 10.48 22.23
N ASN A 56 18.62 11.18 22.69
CA ASN A 56 19.85 10.58 23.21
C ASN A 56 20.43 9.52 22.24
N LEU A 57 20.48 9.83 20.94
CA LEU A 57 21.01 8.95 19.89
C LEU A 57 22.23 9.56 19.20
N THR A 58 23.11 8.68 18.73
CA THR A 58 24.32 9.06 17.98
C THR A 58 24.11 8.80 16.49
N PHE A 59 23.72 9.84 15.74
CA PHE A 59 23.71 9.81 14.28
C PHE A 59 25.14 10.04 13.76
N LEU A 60 25.76 9.01 13.22
CA LEU A 60 27.09 9.03 12.60
C LEU A 60 27.03 9.69 11.20
N THR A 61 28.04 9.51 10.36
CA THR A 61 27.94 9.78 8.91
C THR A 61 28.42 8.52 8.22
N SER A 62 27.88 8.19 7.05
CA SER A 62 28.34 7.02 6.31
C SER A 62 29.83 7.15 5.99
N SER A 63 30.51 6.02 5.86
CA SER A 63 31.88 6.02 5.38
C SER A 63 31.97 6.71 4.01
N ALA A 64 33.03 7.50 3.83
CA ALA A 64 33.19 8.33 2.65
C ALA A 64 33.40 7.44 1.41
N GLY A 65 32.47 7.52 0.46
CA GLY A 65 32.50 6.75 -0.78
C GLY A 65 31.34 5.75 -0.93
N HIS A 66 30.55 5.50 0.11
CA HIS A 66 29.31 4.74 -0.03
C HIS A 66 28.30 5.45 -0.94
N ALA A 67 27.64 4.67 -1.80
CA ALA A 67 26.64 5.16 -2.74
C ALA A 67 25.24 4.90 -2.20
N LEU A 68 24.32 5.84 -2.43
CA LEU A 68 22.95 5.76 -1.94
C LEU A 68 22.24 4.46 -2.41
N PRO A 69 21.79 3.55 -1.53
CA PRO A 69 21.16 2.25 -1.87
C PRO A 69 19.81 2.28 -2.66
N PRO A 70 19.27 1.12 -3.10
CA PRO A 70 18.25 0.97 -4.17
C PRO A 70 16.89 1.66 -3.94
N SER A 71 16.69 2.85 -4.50
CA SER A 71 15.74 3.79 -3.90
C SER A 71 14.85 4.55 -4.85
N SER A 72 13.75 5.00 -4.25
CA SER A 72 13.10 6.22 -4.64
C SER A 72 14.12 7.35 -4.71
N VAL A 73 14.88 7.71 -3.66
CA VAL A 73 15.86 8.80 -3.75
C VAL A 73 16.75 8.66 -4.99
N GLN A 74 17.22 7.47 -5.42
CA GLN A 74 17.90 7.30 -6.71
C GLN A 74 17.01 7.58 -7.94
N ARG A 75 15.82 6.98 -8.01
CA ARG A 75 14.85 7.20 -9.10
C ARG A 75 14.57 8.69 -9.16
N PHE A 76 14.09 9.23 -8.07
CA PHE A 76 13.79 10.61 -7.76
C PHE A 76 15.03 11.53 -8.03
N LEU A 77 16.28 11.18 -7.68
CA LEU A 77 17.51 11.97 -7.94
C LEU A 77 17.95 11.99 -9.44
N ARG A 78 17.29 11.26 -10.36
CA ARG A 78 17.76 11.16 -11.76
C ARG A 78 17.39 12.32 -12.70
N LYS A 79 16.79 13.45 -12.25
CA LYS A 79 16.39 14.55 -13.16
C LYS A 79 17.06 15.94 -12.99
N ASP A 80 17.30 16.46 -11.78
CA ASP A 80 17.77 17.86 -11.61
C ASP A 80 18.69 17.96 -10.39
N LYS A 81 20.01 18.21 -10.46
CA LYS A 81 20.90 17.80 -9.35
C LYS A 81 20.82 18.60 -8.02
N ASN A 82 19.89 19.56 -7.86
CA ASN A 82 20.02 20.70 -6.94
C ASN A 82 19.49 20.59 -5.49
N ILE A 83 18.98 19.44 -5.03
CA ILE A 83 18.58 19.27 -3.61
C ILE A 83 19.68 18.76 -2.70
N SER A 84 19.58 19.27 -1.48
CA SER A 84 19.86 18.51 -0.27
C SER A 84 18.81 17.43 0.00
N ALA A 85 19.28 16.18 -0.03
CA ALA A 85 18.50 14.98 0.23
C ALA A 85 19.24 14.03 1.18
N VAL A 86 18.50 13.38 2.07
CA VAL A 86 18.97 12.26 2.91
C VAL A 86 17.95 11.11 2.90
N TYR A 87 18.42 9.90 2.56
CA TYR A 87 17.84 8.59 2.93
C TYR A 87 18.52 8.17 4.22
N ILE A 88 17.84 7.55 5.21
CA ILE A 88 18.27 7.64 6.61
C ILE A 88 18.57 6.20 7.42
N ALA A 89 19.76 5.52 7.65
CA ALA A 89 20.03 4.06 8.06
C ALA A 89 20.76 3.44 9.33
N ASN A 90 20.41 2.18 9.70
CA ASN A 90 21.17 1.27 10.61
C ASN A 90 22.52 0.78 10.08
N HIS A 91 22.69 0.76 8.76
CA HIS A 91 23.85 0.16 8.11
C HIS A 91 24.69 1.22 7.42
N ASP A 92 26.00 1.05 7.47
CA ASP A 92 26.92 1.89 6.70
C ASP A 92 26.99 1.42 5.24
N GLY A 93 27.05 0.10 4.99
CA GLY A 93 27.31 -0.48 3.67
C GLY A 93 26.30 -1.55 3.25
N THR A 94 26.47 -2.78 3.72
CA THR A 94 25.55 -3.91 3.45
C THR A 94 24.36 -3.90 4.40
N PHE A 95 23.17 -4.29 3.92
CA PHE A 95 21.99 -4.46 4.77
C PHE A 95 22.27 -5.46 5.90
N GLU A 96 21.83 -5.16 7.12
CA GLU A 96 21.86 -6.11 8.25
C GLU A 96 20.83 -7.24 8.07
N ASN A 97 19.77 -6.98 7.28
CA ASN A 97 18.79 -7.96 6.85
C ASN A 97 19.39 -8.93 5.80
N ARG A 98 19.34 -10.23 6.11
CA ARG A 98 19.90 -11.31 5.28
C ARG A 98 18.94 -11.89 4.24
N TYR A 99 17.65 -11.55 4.30
CA TYR A 99 16.57 -12.22 3.54
C TYR A 99 15.64 -11.24 2.80
N TYR A 100 16.06 -10.00 2.57
CA TYR A 100 15.31 -8.95 1.88
C TYR A 100 14.51 -9.43 0.65
N ASN A 101 13.20 -9.15 0.64
CA ASN A 101 12.21 -9.58 -0.37
C ASN A 101 12.07 -11.12 -0.56
N SER A 102 12.47 -11.93 0.43
CA SER A 102 12.30 -13.39 0.44
C SER A 102 11.18 -13.82 1.37
N MET A 103 10.66 -15.04 1.16
CA MET A 103 9.73 -15.72 2.07
C MET A 103 10.31 -16.04 3.47
N PHE A 104 11.60 -15.77 3.67
CA PHE A 104 12.33 -15.98 4.93
C PHE A 104 12.64 -14.67 5.67
N ASP A 105 12.10 -13.52 5.25
CA ASP A 105 12.28 -12.24 5.94
C ASP A 105 11.35 -12.11 7.17
N THR A 106 11.55 -13.01 8.14
CA THR A 106 10.67 -13.25 9.28
C THR A 106 11.19 -12.61 10.57
N VAL A 107 10.41 -12.71 11.66
CA VAL A 107 10.81 -12.16 12.98
C VAL A 107 12.07 -12.82 13.56
N GLU A 108 12.37 -14.08 13.20
CA GLU A 108 13.61 -14.75 13.59
C GLU A 108 14.86 -14.04 13.03
N ASN A 109 14.76 -13.43 11.84
CA ASN A 109 15.80 -12.59 11.23
C ASN A 109 16.07 -11.34 12.08
N LEU A 110 15.00 -10.74 12.64
CA LEU A 110 15.05 -9.48 13.39
C LEU A 110 15.61 -9.64 14.82
N ASN A 111 15.46 -10.83 15.42
CA ASN A 111 16.05 -11.20 16.72
C ASN A 111 17.49 -11.78 16.57
N SER A 112 18.08 -11.77 15.38
CA SER A 112 19.40 -12.38 15.13
C SER A 112 20.58 -11.71 15.86
N THR A 113 20.36 -10.56 16.51
CA THR A 113 21.32 -9.86 17.37
C THR A 113 21.17 -10.18 18.87
N GLY A 114 20.21 -11.03 19.27
CA GLY A 114 19.97 -11.39 20.68
C GLY A 114 19.30 -10.27 21.50
N ARG A 115 18.52 -9.41 20.85
CA ARG A 115 17.80 -8.28 21.43
C ARG A 115 16.29 -8.48 21.27
N THR A 116 15.52 -8.04 22.26
CA THR A 116 14.06 -8.20 22.27
C THR A 116 13.39 -7.34 21.20
N LEU A 117 12.13 -7.66 20.86
CA LEU A 117 11.34 -6.81 19.97
C LEU A 117 11.11 -5.41 20.56
N ASP A 118 11.13 -5.29 21.90
CA ASP A 118 11.01 -4.01 22.61
C ASP A 118 12.31 -3.17 22.51
N ASP A 119 13.50 -3.78 22.49
CA ASP A 119 14.76 -3.08 22.17
C ASP A 119 14.74 -2.49 20.75
N VAL A 120 14.17 -3.22 19.78
CA VAL A 120 13.97 -2.73 18.41
C VAL A 120 12.99 -1.54 18.44
N ALA A 121 11.83 -1.71 19.08
CA ALA A 121 10.80 -0.68 19.16
C ALA A 121 11.25 0.59 19.89
N GLU A 122 12.04 0.50 20.98
CA GLU A 122 12.60 1.67 21.67
C GLU A 122 13.59 2.41 20.78
N HIS A 123 14.46 1.68 20.07
CA HIS A 123 15.42 2.29 19.16
C HIS A 123 14.71 3.05 18.02
N LEU A 124 13.73 2.42 17.35
CA LEU A 124 12.85 3.07 16.36
C LEU A 124 12.20 4.33 16.96
N THR A 125 11.60 4.22 18.14
CA THR A 125 10.92 5.31 18.87
C THR A 125 11.87 6.48 19.20
N ARG A 126 13.18 6.24 19.33
CA ARG A 126 14.18 7.29 19.56
C ARG A 126 14.65 7.93 18.25
N VAL A 127 14.83 7.14 17.18
CA VAL A 127 15.13 7.66 15.84
C VAL A 127 14.06 8.64 15.35
N ALA A 128 12.85 8.58 15.91
CA ALA A 128 11.81 9.59 15.76
C ALA A 128 12.03 10.95 16.41
N SER A 129 12.38 10.99 17.69
CA SER A 129 12.51 12.28 18.38
C SER A 129 13.68 13.10 17.81
N ALA A 130 14.69 12.39 17.29
CA ALA A 130 15.78 12.91 16.47
C ALA A 130 15.33 13.68 15.22
N VAL A 131 14.12 13.41 14.73
CA VAL A 131 13.67 13.83 13.41
C VAL A 131 12.65 14.94 13.47
N ALA A 132 11.55 14.75 14.22
CA ALA A 132 10.41 15.65 14.09
C ALA A 132 10.88 17.10 14.36
N SER A 133 11.77 17.21 15.35
CA SER A 133 12.62 18.33 15.72
C SER A 133 13.54 18.83 14.60
N ALA A 134 14.26 17.95 13.89
CA ALA A 134 15.13 18.31 12.77
C ALA A 134 14.35 18.88 11.57
N VAL A 135 13.30 18.20 11.12
CA VAL A 135 12.40 18.66 10.05
C VAL A 135 11.71 19.97 10.45
N HIS A 136 11.28 20.09 11.72
CA HIS A 136 10.72 21.32 12.26
C HIS A 136 11.72 22.49 12.23
N LYS A 137 12.97 22.26 12.65
CA LYS A 137 14.06 23.24 12.63
C LYS A 137 14.36 23.74 11.22
N LEU A 138 14.37 22.85 10.24
CA LEU A 138 14.58 23.18 8.82
C LEU A 138 13.44 24.00 8.21
N LEU A 139 12.19 23.68 8.56
CA LEU A 139 11.01 24.36 8.00
C LEU A 139 10.64 25.67 8.71
N THR A 140 11.13 25.90 9.94
CA THR A 140 10.75 27.08 10.76
C THR A 140 11.92 27.97 11.20
N GLY A 141 13.17 27.50 11.07
CA GLY A 141 14.37 28.23 11.51
C GLY A 141 14.54 28.34 13.03
N LYS A 142 13.85 27.50 13.82
CA LYS A 142 13.87 27.52 15.29
C LYS A 142 14.05 26.11 15.86
N ASP A 143 14.78 26.00 16.96
CA ASP A 143 14.67 24.82 17.84
C ASP A 143 13.22 24.77 18.42
N PRO A 144 12.65 23.58 18.67
CA PRO A 144 11.28 23.46 19.18
C PRO A 144 11.12 24.13 20.56
N VAL A 145 9.94 24.72 20.79
CA VAL A 145 9.64 25.44 22.05
C VAL A 145 9.30 24.44 23.16
N GLU A 146 9.96 24.54 24.31
CA GLU A 146 9.56 23.83 25.53
C GLU A 146 8.16 24.27 25.97
N VAL A 147 7.21 23.32 25.94
CA VAL A 147 5.84 23.54 26.42
C VAL A 147 5.75 23.11 27.89
N PRO A 148 5.21 23.94 28.80
CA PRO A 148 4.95 23.54 30.19
C PRO A 148 4.14 22.23 30.24
N GLN A 149 4.56 21.27 31.07
CA GLN A 149 4.22 19.83 30.94
C GLN A 149 2.74 19.43 31.18
N GLU A 150 1.79 20.35 31.28
CA GLU A 150 0.38 20.04 31.47
C GLU A 150 -0.47 20.23 30.20
N ARG A 151 -1.11 19.14 29.78
CA ARG A 151 -2.19 19.05 28.76
C ARG A 151 -1.81 19.10 27.27
N LEU A 152 -0.86 18.25 26.85
CA LEU A 152 -1.07 17.47 25.63
C LEU A 152 -0.46 16.07 25.74
N ARG A 153 -1.02 15.28 26.67
CA ARG A 153 -0.58 13.91 26.97
C ARG A 153 -1.09 12.89 25.95
N VAL A 154 -0.61 13.00 24.69
CA VAL A 154 -0.59 11.86 23.75
C VAL A 154 0.42 10.84 24.27
N LYS A 155 0.06 10.13 25.34
CA LYS A 155 0.90 9.08 25.93
C LYS A 155 1.17 8.00 24.89
N ASN A 156 2.44 7.76 24.57
CA ASN A 156 2.89 6.65 23.73
C ASN A 156 2.52 6.82 22.25
N LEU A 157 3.02 7.89 21.61
CA LEU A 157 3.32 7.92 20.18
C LEU A 157 4.49 8.89 19.90
N THR A 158 5.37 8.54 18.96
CA THR A 158 6.55 9.32 18.59
C THR A 158 6.79 9.16 17.08
N PHE A 159 7.20 10.22 16.38
CA PHE A 159 7.12 10.29 14.91
C PHE A 159 8.44 10.10 14.17
N LEU A 160 8.62 8.94 13.54
CA LEU A 160 9.85 8.62 12.83
C LEU A 160 9.91 9.20 11.40
N THR A 161 10.94 9.99 11.14
CA THR A 161 11.84 9.69 10.01
C THR A 161 12.96 8.85 10.62
N SER A 162 14.17 8.93 10.12
CA SER A 162 14.95 7.72 9.97
C SER A 162 16.40 7.97 10.43
N SER A 163 17.37 7.11 10.13
CA SER A 163 18.61 6.92 10.92
C SER A 163 20.00 7.20 10.24
N ALA A 164 20.43 8.41 9.81
CA ALA A 164 20.80 8.59 8.39
C ALA A 164 21.62 7.58 7.49
N GLY A 165 21.30 7.40 6.20
CA GLY A 165 21.76 6.30 5.34
C GLY A 165 20.86 5.30 4.56
N HIS A 166 19.51 5.39 4.47
CA HIS A 166 18.53 4.44 3.74
C HIS A 166 18.04 4.29 0.77
N ALA A 167 17.96 3.24 -0.10
CA ALA A 167 16.77 2.45 -0.41
C ALA A 167 15.39 3.06 -0.09
N LEU A 168 15.17 4.40 -0.24
CA LEU A 168 13.88 5.07 0.05
C LEU A 168 12.76 4.22 -0.53
N PRO A 169 11.96 3.50 0.29
CA PRO A 169 11.24 2.33 -0.17
C PRO A 169 10.34 2.56 -1.37
N PRO A 170 9.97 1.47 -2.06
CA PRO A 170 8.93 1.48 -3.09
C PRO A 170 7.68 2.26 -2.62
N SER A 171 7.52 3.46 -3.18
CA SER A 171 6.46 4.42 -2.85
C SER A 171 6.16 5.32 -4.06
N SER A 172 5.07 6.10 -4.03
CA SER A 172 4.83 7.14 -5.04
C SER A 172 5.92 8.24 -5.01
N VAL A 173 6.58 8.36 -3.86
CA VAL A 173 7.77 9.17 -3.61
C VAL A 173 9.03 8.58 -4.31
N GLN A 174 8.86 7.56 -5.19
CA GLN A 174 9.82 7.13 -6.24
C GLN A 174 9.83 7.99 -7.51
N ARG A 175 8.71 8.65 -7.93
CA ARG A 175 8.61 9.29 -9.27
C ARG A 175 8.69 10.83 -9.39
N LEU A 176 8.05 11.61 -8.53
CA LEU A 176 8.06 13.08 -8.45
C LEU A 176 9.42 13.81 -8.42
N LEU A 177 10.47 13.55 -7.59
CA LEU A 177 11.77 14.24 -7.82
C LEU A 177 12.40 13.85 -9.18
N ARG A 178 12.07 12.67 -9.74
CA ARG A 178 12.47 12.29 -11.12
C ARG A 178 11.66 13.08 -12.16
N LYS A 179 10.90 14.07 -11.68
CA LYS A 179 10.44 15.25 -12.36
C LYS A 179 11.12 16.49 -11.75
N ASP A 180 10.94 16.71 -10.44
CA ASP A 180 11.22 17.92 -9.67
C ASP A 180 12.17 17.71 -8.48
N LYS A 181 13.48 17.90 -8.64
CA LYS A 181 14.38 17.71 -7.51
C LYS A 181 14.20 18.79 -6.43
N ASN A 182 13.51 19.90 -6.69
CA ASN A 182 13.04 20.79 -5.63
C ASN A 182 11.69 20.31 -5.06
N ILE A 183 11.65 19.22 -4.28
CA ILE A 183 10.43 18.79 -3.57
C ILE A 183 10.67 18.68 -2.06
N SER A 184 9.85 19.39 -1.27
CA SER A 184 9.75 19.11 0.17
C SER A 184 8.81 17.96 0.35
N SER A 185 9.34 16.82 0.79
CA SER A 185 8.49 15.73 1.25
C SER A 185 9.20 14.88 2.28
N VAL A 186 8.44 14.59 3.33
CA VAL A 186 8.70 13.56 4.31
C VAL A 186 7.73 12.42 4.00
N TYR A 187 8.23 11.20 3.96
CA TYR A 187 7.42 9.99 4.03
C TYR A 187 7.48 9.47 5.46
N ILE A 188 6.44 8.77 5.89
CA ILE A 188 6.23 8.37 7.28
C ILE A 188 5.88 6.89 7.26
N ALA A 189 6.58 6.11 8.08
CA ALA A 189 6.44 4.67 8.14
C ALA A 189 6.68 4.15 9.56
N ASN A 190 6.05 3.03 9.90
CA ASN A 190 6.33 2.23 11.09
C ASN A 190 7.70 1.54 11.00
N HIS A 191 8.02 1.10 9.78
CA HIS A 191 9.29 0.54 9.43
C HIS A 191 10.24 1.69 9.10
N ASP A 192 11.27 1.92 9.92
CA ASP A 192 12.51 2.54 9.42
C ASP A 192 13.48 1.49 8.87
N GLY A 193 12.97 0.33 8.47
CA GLY A 193 12.42 0.31 7.11
C GLY A 193 12.72 -0.93 6.27
N THR A 194 13.05 -2.02 6.94
CA THR A 194 12.63 -3.36 6.56
C THR A 194 11.18 -3.45 6.98
N PHE A 195 10.25 -3.74 6.08
CA PHE A 195 8.83 -3.78 6.43
C PHE A 195 8.61 -4.68 7.66
N GLU A 196 8.15 -4.11 8.78
CA GLU A 196 7.88 -4.89 10.01
C GLU A 196 6.79 -5.95 9.81
N ASN A 197 5.98 -5.77 8.76
CA ASN A 197 4.99 -6.73 8.33
C ASN A 197 5.66 -7.95 7.68
N ARG A 198 5.78 -9.03 8.47
CA ARG A 198 6.26 -10.38 8.10
C ARG A 198 5.62 -10.96 6.84
N TYR A 199 4.48 -10.43 6.42
CA TYR A 199 3.65 -10.94 5.34
C TYR A 199 3.40 -9.92 4.21
N TYR A 200 4.12 -8.79 4.20
CA TYR A 200 3.95 -7.66 3.27
C TYR A 200 3.64 -8.08 1.81
N ASN A 201 2.42 -7.78 1.35
CA ASN A 201 1.89 -8.12 0.01
C ASN A 201 1.84 -9.62 -0.34
N SER A 202 1.95 -10.51 0.64
CA SER A 202 1.77 -11.96 0.46
C SER A 202 0.30 -12.37 0.62
N MET A 203 -0.04 -13.60 0.22
CA MET A 203 -1.37 -14.19 0.45
C MET A 203 -1.72 -14.37 1.94
N PHE A 204 -0.76 -14.21 2.84
CA PHE A 204 -0.95 -14.30 4.29
C PHE A 204 -1.13 -12.93 4.96
N ASP A 205 -1.16 -11.83 4.20
CA ASP A 205 -1.29 -10.46 4.73
C ASP A 205 -2.73 -10.13 5.16
N THR A 206 -3.17 -10.71 6.29
CA THR A 206 -4.55 -10.64 6.80
C THR A 206 -4.67 -9.89 8.12
N ALA A 207 -5.91 -9.55 8.51
CA ALA A 207 -6.23 -8.96 9.81
C ALA A 207 -5.71 -9.78 11.02
N GLU A 208 -5.55 -11.09 10.87
CA GLU A 208 -5.09 -11.98 11.94
C GLU A 208 -3.65 -11.64 12.37
N ASN A 209 -2.84 -11.08 11.46
CA ASN A 209 -1.48 -10.64 11.73
C ASN A 209 -1.41 -9.46 12.70
N LEU A 210 -2.43 -8.59 12.72
CA LEU A 210 -2.52 -7.50 13.70
C LEU A 210 -2.57 -8.09 15.12
N ASN A 211 -3.42 -9.12 15.28
CA ASN A 211 -3.61 -9.84 16.54
C ASN A 211 -2.42 -10.74 16.90
N SER A 212 -1.55 -11.10 15.95
CA SER A 212 -0.30 -11.83 16.23
C SER A 212 0.69 -11.06 17.14
N THR A 213 0.46 -9.75 17.35
CA THR A 213 1.20 -8.92 18.30
C THR A 213 0.54 -8.82 19.69
N GLY A 214 -0.54 -9.55 19.94
CA GLY A 214 -1.34 -9.46 21.17
C GLY A 214 -2.19 -8.18 21.27
N ARG A 215 -2.39 -7.47 20.15
CA ARG A 215 -3.12 -6.20 20.06
C ARG A 215 -4.42 -6.37 19.29
N THR A 216 -5.48 -5.72 19.77
CA THR A 216 -6.80 -5.70 19.13
C THR A 216 -6.85 -4.71 17.97
N LEU A 217 -7.90 -4.82 17.13
CA LEU A 217 -8.22 -3.80 16.12
C LEU A 217 -8.40 -2.42 16.75
N ASP A 218 -8.94 -2.35 17.97
CA ASP A 218 -9.13 -1.10 18.73
C ASP A 218 -7.81 -0.46 19.16
N ASP A 219 -6.77 -1.24 19.47
CA ASP A 219 -5.43 -0.74 19.81
C ASP A 219 -4.71 -0.18 18.58
N VAL A 220 -4.82 -0.88 17.44
CA VAL A 220 -4.27 -0.43 16.15
C VAL A 220 -5.00 0.83 15.68
N ALA A 221 -6.33 0.88 15.81
CA ALA A 221 -7.11 2.06 15.51
C ALA A 221 -6.74 3.25 16.42
N GLU A 222 -6.52 3.04 17.71
CA GLU A 222 -6.07 4.10 18.63
C GLU A 222 -4.69 4.64 18.26
N HIS A 223 -3.74 3.75 17.93
CA HIS A 223 -2.42 4.13 17.45
C HIS A 223 -2.53 4.95 16.14
N LEU A 224 -3.26 4.46 15.14
CA LEU A 224 -3.47 5.14 13.86
C LEU A 224 -4.23 6.48 14.01
N THR A 225 -5.12 6.61 14.99
CA THR A 225 -5.81 7.87 15.30
C THR A 225 -4.82 8.92 15.78
N ARG A 226 -3.96 8.55 16.73
CA ARG A 226 -2.90 9.43 17.24
C ARG A 226 -1.91 9.81 16.13
N VAL A 227 -1.61 8.87 15.21
CA VAL A 227 -0.80 9.14 14.01
C VAL A 227 -1.48 10.17 13.11
N ALA A 228 -2.74 9.95 12.74
CA ALA A 228 -3.51 10.87 11.90
C ALA A 228 -3.62 12.27 12.52
N SER A 229 -3.92 12.37 13.82
CA SER A 229 -4.03 13.66 14.53
C SER A 229 -2.69 14.40 14.63
N ALA A 230 -1.56 13.69 14.77
CA ALA A 230 -0.24 14.32 14.77
C ALA A 230 0.19 14.79 13.37
N VAL A 231 -0.10 14.01 12.31
CA VAL A 231 0.11 14.45 10.91
C VAL A 231 -0.77 15.66 10.59
N ALA A 232 -2.04 15.64 10.98
CA ALA A 232 -2.95 16.78 10.83
C ALA A 232 -2.47 18.02 11.60
N SER A 233 -1.95 17.84 12.82
CA SER A 233 -1.33 18.92 13.61
C SER A 233 -0.14 19.54 12.87
N ALA A 234 0.77 18.70 12.35
CA ALA A 234 1.95 19.15 11.62
C ALA A 234 1.57 19.89 10.32
N VAL A 235 0.64 19.34 9.53
CA VAL A 235 0.15 19.98 8.30
C VAL A 235 -0.56 21.31 8.60
N HIS A 236 -1.39 21.38 9.65
CA HIS A 236 -2.01 22.64 10.05
C HIS A 236 -0.95 23.69 10.40
N LYS A 237 0.01 23.33 11.26
CA LYS A 237 1.09 24.24 11.70
C LYS A 237 1.95 24.75 10.55
N LEU A 238 2.21 23.90 9.55
CA LEU A 238 2.94 24.26 8.34
C LEU A 238 2.15 25.18 7.39
N LEU A 239 0.82 25.09 7.38
CA LEU A 239 -0.04 25.91 6.51
C LEU A 239 -0.47 27.25 7.13
N THR A 240 -0.67 27.30 8.46
CA THR A 240 -1.18 28.51 9.15
C THR A 240 -0.11 29.26 9.97
N GLY A 241 1.06 28.65 10.18
CA GLY A 241 2.13 29.21 11.02
C GLY A 241 1.81 29.23 12.51
N LYS A 242 0.73 28.56 12.94
CA LYS A 242 0.26 28.49 14.33
C LYS A 242 -0.03 27.06 14.71
N ASP A 243 0.16 26.72 15.99
CA ASP A 243 -0.37 25.48 16.52
C ASP A 243 -1.91 25.46 16.41
N PRO A 244 -2.52 24.33 16.01
CA PRO A 244 -3.97 24.20 15.98
C PRO A 244 -4.53 24.30 17.41
N VAL A 245 -5.65 25.02 17.57
CA VAL A 245 -6.31 25.19 18.87
C VAL A 245 -6.83 23.85 19.41
N GLU A 246 -7.28 22.97 18.51
CA GLU A 246 -7.69 21.61 18.77
C GLU A 246 -7.50 20.77 17.49
N VAL A 247 -7.25 19.47 17.62
CA VAL A 247 -7.26 18.52 16.49
C VAL A 247 -8.12 17.31 16.86
N PRO A 248 -9.20 17.03 16.11
CA PRO A 248 -10.07 15.88 16.38
C PRO A 248 -9.32 14.55 16.42
N GLN A 249 -9.67 13.72 17.41
CA GLN A 249 -9.17 12.34 17.56
C GLN A 249 -10.32 11.36 17.28
N GLU A 250 -10.74 11.27 16.01
CA GLU A 250 -11.89 10.47 15.58
C GLU A 250 -11.60 8.96 15.53
N ARG A 251 -11.32 8.37 16.70
CA ARG A 251 -10.98 6.94 16.87
C ARG A 251 -11.97 6.00 16.19
N LEU A 252 -13.26 6.33 16.26
CA LEU A 252 -14.32 5.52 15.66
C LEU A 252 -14.17 5.45 14.13
N ARG A 253 -14.01 6.60 13.45
CA ARG A 253 -13.83 6.64 11.99
C ARG A 253 -12.55 5.94 11.53
N VAL A 254 -11.47 6.03 12.32
CA VAL A 254 -10.21 5.31 12.04
C VAL A 254 -10.36 3.79 12.22
N LYS A 255 -11.13 3.35 13.23
CA LYS A 255 -11.45 1.92 13.42
C LYS A 255 -12.29 1.36 12.28
N GLU A 256 -13.39 2.06 11.94
CA GLU A 256 -14.27 1.67 10.83
C GLU A 256 -13.49 1.57 9.53
N LEU A 257 -12.64 2.56 9.23
CA LEU A 257 -11.77 2.54 8.06
C LEU A 257 -10.86 1.30 8.02
N LEU A 258 -10.26 0.93 9.15
CA LEU A 258 -9.39 -0.24 9.25
C LEU A 258 -10.16 -1.55 9.06
N GLU A 259 -11.36 -1.66 9.65
CA GLU A 259 -12.27 -2.80 9.44
C GLU A 259 -12.64 -2.96 7.95
N CYS A 260 -13.03 -1.86 7.30
CA CYS A 260 -13.46 -1.85 5.91
C CYS A 260 -12.43 -2.38 4.92
N TYR A 261 -11.15 -2.02 5.10
CA TYR A 261 -10.08 -2.43 4.20
C TYR A 261 -9.48 -3.79 4.56
N VAL A 262 -9.34 -4.12 5.84
CA VAL A 262 -8.52 -5.26 6.30
C VAL A 262 -9.36 -6.47 6.75
N MET A 263 -10.63 -6.28 7.11
CA MET A 263 -11.52 -7.36 7.58
C MET A 263 -12.73 -7.61 6.68
N ASN A 264 -13.50 -6.56 6.36
CA ASN A 264 -14.83 -6.71 5.80
C ASN A 264 -15.22 -5.51 4.94
N ALA A 265 -15.25 -5.66 3.61
CA ALA A 265 -15.69 -4.58 2.73
C ALA A 265 -17.17 -4.20 2.94
N SER A 266 -18.02 -5.11 3.43
CA SER A 266 -19.41 -4.80 3.83
C SER A 266 -19.47 -4.23 5.27
N CYS A 267 -18.65 -3.23 5.56
CA CYS A 267 -18.61 -2.45 6.79
C CYS A 267 -19.58 -1.24 6.76
N ALA A 268 -19.86 -0.65 7.92
CA ALA A 268 -20.73 0.53 8.01
C ALA A 268 -20.23 1.73 7.18
N LEU A 269 -18.97 2.15 7.33
CA LEU A 269 -18.43 3.33 6.64
C LEU A 269 -18.44 3.20 5.10
N PHE A 270 -18.21 2.01 4.53
CA PHE A 270 -18.37 1.83 3.08
C PHE A 270 -19.84 1.85 2.65
N HIS A 271 -20.77 1.42 3.50
CA HIS A 271 -22.21 1.59 3.25
C HIS A 271 -22.67 3.05 3.38
N GLU A 272 -22.04 3.88 4.21
CA GLU A 272 -22.31 5.33 4.28
C GLU A 272 -21.87 6.05 3.00
N VAL A 273 -20.64 5.79 2.52
CA VAL A 273 -20.05 6.53 1.38
C VAL A 273 -20.45 5.97 0.01
N LEU A 274 -21.17 4.85 -0.03
CA LEU A 274 -21.74 4.29 -1.26
C LEU A 274 -23.15 4.79 -1.52
N ASP A 275 -23.46 4.95 -2.80
CA ASP A 275 -24.83 4.92 -3.31
C ASP A 275 -25.25 3.46 -3.48
N ARG A 276 -25.99 2.92 -2.50
CA ARG A 276 -26.37 1.49 -2.45
C ARG A 276 -27.52 1.14 -3.40
N LEU A 277 -28.21 2.14 -3.96
CA LEU A 277 -29.30 1.94 -4.93
C LEU A 277 -28.80 1.56 -6.33
N VAL A 278 -27.54 1.89 -6.68
CA VAL A 278 -26.93 1.51 -7.97
C VAL A 278 -25.58 0.78 -7.86
N THR A 279 -25.00 0.69 -6.66
CA THR A 279 -23.78 -0.10 -6.45
C THR A 279 -24.13 -1.55 -6.09
N ARG A 280 -23.45 -2.52 -6.71
CA ARG A 280 -23.61 -3.95 -6.36
C ARG A 280 -23.21 -4.16 -4.88
N PRO A 281 -23.89 -5.07 -4.14
CA PRO A 281 -23.52 -5.40 -2.76
C PRO A 281 -22.03 -5.75 -2.63
N LEU A 282 -21.39 -5.21 -1.59
CA LEU A 282 -20.02 -5.56 -1.23
C LEU A 282 -19.99 -6.95 -0.59
N LYS A 283 -18.88 -7.67 -0.78
CA LYS A 283 -18.68 -9.00 -0.17
C LYS A 283 -18.18 -8.87 1.27
N SER A 284 -18.48 -9.86 2.11
CA SER A 284 -18.04 -9.95 3.50
C SER A 284 -16.59 -10.45 3.64
N ASN A 285 -15.66 -9.83 2.91
CA ASN A 285 -14.22 -10.13 2.92
C ASN A 285 -13.43 -8.84 2.60
N PRO A 286 -12.13 -8.73 2.92
CA PRO A 286 -11.33 -7.56 2.54
C PRO A 286 -11.17 -7.47 1.02
N LEU A 287 -10.98 -6.26 0.49
CA LEU A 287 -10.71 -6.06 -0.93
C LEU A 287 -9.24 -6.33 -1.23
N SER A 288 -8.96 -7.01 -2.35
CA SER A 288 -7.60 -7.05 -2.89
C SER A 288 -7.13 -5.62 -3.20
N LEU A 289 -5.85 -5.35 -2.95
CA LEU A 289 -5.18 -4.11 -3.35
C LEU A 289 -4.31 -4.29 -4.61
N TYR A 290 -4.33 -5.48 -5.21
CA TYR A 290 -3.72 -5.71 -6.52
C TYR A 290 -4.36 -4.81 -7.57
N ILE A 291 -3.54 -4.21 -8.43
CA ILE A 291 -3.99 -3.16 -9.36
C ILE A 291 -4.92 -3.69 -10.47
N SER A 292 -4.75 -4.96 -10.87
CA SER A 292 -5.43 -5.61 -12.02
C SER A 292 -5.14 -4.94 -13.37
N VAL A 293 -5.45 -5.63 -14.46
CA VAL A 293 -5.69 -5.02 -15.77
C VAL A 293 -7.05 -4.33 -15.85
N ASP A 294 -7.12 -3.27 -16.69
CA ASP A 294 -8.34 -2.64 -17.18
C ASP A 294 -8.52 -3.00 -18.67
N PRO A 295 -9.22 -4.10 -19.01
CA PRO A 295 -9.38 -4.55 -20.38
C PRO A 295 -10.33 -3.69 -21.22
N THR A 296 -11.03 -2.72 -20.61
CA THR A 296 -12.04 -1.87 -21.30
C THR A 296 -11.70 -0.38 -21.28
N GLY A 297 -10.52 0.01 -20.80
CA GLY A 297 -10.09 1.42 -20.69
C GLY A 297 -11.02 2.30 -19.84
N SER A 298 -11.77 1.67 -18.93
CA SER A 298 -12.91 2.26 -18.21
C SER A 298 -13.22 1.58 -16.87
N MET A 299 -12.51 0.50 -16.51
CA MET A 299 -12.73 -0.22 -15.27
C MET A 299 -12.04 0.48 -14.09
N ILE A 300 -12.81 1.16 -13.24
CA ILE A 300 -12.30 1.69 -11.98
C ILE A 300 -12.22 0.55 -10.95
N HIS A 301 -11.00 0.23 -10.50
CA HIS A 301 -10.77 -0.81 -9.51
C HIS A 301 -11.59 -0.56 -8.21
N PRO A 302 -12.33 -1.56 -7.66
CA PRO A 302 -13.28 -1.32 -6.56
C PRO A 302 -12.68 -0.66 -5.33
N ALA A 303 -11.48 -1.06 -4.91
CA ALA A 303 -10.80 -0.45 -3.76
C ALA A 303 -10.52 1.04 -4.02
N ALA A 304 -10.03 1.40 -5.21
CA ALA A 304 -9.76 2.79 -5.58
C ALA A 304 -11.05 3.64 -5.64
N ARG A 305 -12.18 3.07 -6.09
CA ARG A 305 -13.48 3.74 -6.04
C ARG A 305 -13.88 4.07 -4.59
N LEU A 306 -13.72 3.11 -3.68
CA LEU A 306 -14.06 3.29 -2.27
C LEU A 306 -13.09 4.26 -1.56
N THR A 307 -11.79 4.23 -1.86
CA THR A 307 -10.82 5.21 -1.35
C THR A 307 -11.18 6.63 -1.77
N LYS A 308 -11.61 6.83 -3.03
CA LYS A 308 -12.08 8.14 -3.52
C LYS A 308 -13.31 8.63 -2.76
N LEU A 309 -14.31 7.75 -2.56
CA LEU A 309 -15.55 8.13 -1.88
C LEU A 309 -15.33 8.41 -0.38
N VAL A 310 -14.54 7.59 0.33
CA VAL A 310 -14.14 7.87 1.72
C VAL A 310 -13.37 9.18 1.83
N LEU A 311 -12.40 9.44 0.94
CA LEU A 311 -11.63 10.67 0.98
C LEU A 311 -12.49 11.90 0.64
N SER A 312 -13.44 11.77 -0.30
CA SER A 312 -14.47 12.79 -0.54
C SER A 312 -15.31 13.05 0.71
N TYR A 313 -15.73 12.00 1.43
CA TYR A 313 -16.57 12.10 2.62
C TYR A 313 -15.86 12.82 3.77
N PHE A 314 -14.59 12.49 4.02
CA PHE A 314 -13.79 13.08 5.11
C PHE A 314 -13.19 14.47 4.80
N THR A 315 -13.11 14.88 3.53
CA THR A 315 -12.49 16.18 3.14
C THR A 315 -13.42 17.14 2.41
N GLY A 316 -14.60 16.68 2.01
CA GLY A 316 -15.61 17.48 1.33
C GLY A 316 -16.60 18.15 2.28
N THR A 317 -17.46 18.99 1.72
CA THR A 317 -18.59 19.61 2.44
C THR A 317 -19.92 19.06 1.92
N VAL A 318 -20.86 18.79 2.82
CA VAL A 318 -22.23 18.43 2.44
C VAL A 318 -22.90 19.64 1.80
N VAL A 319 -23.54 19.45 0.65
CA VAL A 319 -24.27 20.49 -0.07
C VAL A 319 -25.76 20.31 0.18
N GLU A 320 -26.31 21.19 1.00
CA GLU A 320 -27.74 21.19 1.36
C GLU A 320 -28.64 21.33 0.12
N ASN A 321 -29.85 20.76 0.22
CA ASN A 321 -30.92 20.91 -0.77
C ASN A 321 -30.57 20.43 -2.19
N VAL A 322 -29.60 19.51 -2.33
CA VAL A 322 -29.26 18.86 -3.61
C VAL A 322 -29.86 17.44 -3.64
N PRO A 323 -30.80 17.13 -4.55
CA PRO A 323 -31.31 15.77 -4.72
C PRO A 323 -30.30 14.89 -5.48
N ARG A 324 -30.35 13.57 -5.22
CA ARG A 324 -29.48 12.53 -5.80
C ARG A 324 -29.20 12.69 -7.29
N ASN A 325 -30.24 12.82 -8.10
CA ASN A 325 -30.15 12.97 -9.56
C ASN A 325 -29.44 14.24 -10.02
N ASN A 326 -29.33 15.26 -9.16
CA ASN A 326 -28.72 16.54 -9.45
C ASN A 326 -27.47 16.83 -8.58
N CYS A 327 -26.87 15.77 -8.00
CA CYS A 327 -25.59 15.85 -7.30
C CYS A 327 -24.43 15.77 -8.30
N SER A 328 -24.18 14.59 -8.89
CA SER A 328 -23.04 14.38 -9.79
C SER A 328 -23.12 15.15 -11.12
N SER A 329 -24.29 15.69 -11.48
CA SER A 329 -24.45 16.65 -12.59
C SER A 329 -23.70 17.96 -12.34
N ARG A 330 -23.56 18.41 -11.08
CA ARG A 330 -22.91 19.68 -10.71
C ARG A 330 -21.41 19.69 -11.03
N THR A 331 -20.80 18.51 -11.13
CA THR A 331 -19.43 18.32 -11.65
C THR A 331 -19.25 18.84 -13.09
N GLN A 332 -20.32 18.93 -13.89
CA GLN A 332 -20.26 19.56 -15.23
C GLN A 332 -20.17 21.10 -15.15
N LEU A 333 -20.58 21.69 -14.03
CA LEU A 333 -20.66 23.14 -13.81
C LEU A 333 -19.44 23.69 -13.05
N ASP A 334 -18.80 22.86 -12.23
CA ASP A 334 -17.62 23.20 -11.43
C ASP A 334 -16.38 22.44 -11.93
N LYS A 335 -15.43 23.16 -12.52
CA LYS A 335 -14.21 22.56 -13.08
C LYS A 335 -13.12 22.25 -12.04
N VAL A 336 -13.35 22.57 -10.77
CA VAL A 336 -12.37 22.43 -9.68
C VAL A 336 -12.79 21.35 -8.69
N PHE A 337 -14.09 21.22 -8.43
CA PHE A 337 -14.63 20.30 -7.43
C PHE A 337 -15.47 19.18 -8.04
N GLN A 338 -15.49 18.03 -7.37
CA GLN A 338 -16.30 16.86 -7.70
C GLN A 338 -17.49 16.77 -6.75
N PHE A 339 -18.63 16.26 -7.24
CA PHE A 339 -19.84 16.05 -6.46
C PHE A 339 -20.21 14.56 -6.44
N ASP A 340 -20.07 13.94 -5.28
CA ASP A 340 -20.40 12.54 -5.04
C ASP A 340 -21.72 12.43 -4.27
N TRP A 341 -22.62 11.54 -4.70
CA TRP A 341 -23.77 11.14 -3.89
C TRP A 341 -23.41 9.96 -3.00
N MET A 342 -23.89 9.98 -1.77
CA MET A 342 -23.65 8.97 -0.74
C MET A 342 -24.92 8.74 0.07
N ASP A 343 -25.13 7.53 0.60
CA ASP A 343 -26.26 7.25 1.50
C ASP A 343 -26.13 7.97 2.86
N GLY A 344 -24.90 8.21 3.33
CA GLY A 344 -24.60 8.86 4.60
C GLY A 344 -24.84 7.98 5.84
N PRO A 345 -24.70 8.54 7.06
CA PRO A 345 -24.85 7.80 8.32
C PRO A 345 -26.21 7.11 8.46
N GLU A 346 -26.22 5.93 9.09
CA GLU A 346 -27.47 5.19 9.35
C GLU A 346 -28.44 6.04 10.19
N GLY A 347 -29.67 6.17 9.68
CA GLY A 347 -30.68 7.11 10.18
C GLY A 347 -30.99 8.26 9.22
N ASN A 348 -30.06 8.66 8.32
CA ASN A 348 -30.37 9.60 7.25
C ASN A 348 -30.96 8.88 6.03
N SER A 349 -32.28 8.74 5.97
CA SER A 349 -32.99 8.07 4.87
C SER A 349 -33.01 8.82 3.54
N SER A 350 -32.46 10.04 3.48
CA SER A 350 -32.52 10.92 2.31
C SER A 350 -31.21 11.04 1.52
N GLY A 351 -30.11 10.49 2.03
CA GLY A 351 -28.77 10.60 1.45
C GLY A 351 -28.12 11.97 1.61
N ILE A 352 -26.90 12.12 1.09
CA ILE A 352 -26.13 13.37 1.07
C ILE A 352 -25.41 13.58 -0.28
N CYS A 353 -25.29 14.83 -0.69
CA CYS A 353 -24.40 15.24 -1.78
C CYS A 353 -23.15 15.87 -1.18
N VAL A 354 -21.97 15.34 -1.48
CA VAL A 354 -20.68 15.81 -0.94
C VAL A 354 -19.86 16.48 -2.05
N LYS A 355 -19.49 17.74 -1.83
CA LYS A 355 -18.57 18.50 -2.68
C LYS A 355 -17.14 18.35 -2.17
N SER A 356 -16.24 17.77 -2.95
CA SER A 356 -14.83 17.60 -2.58
C SER A 356 -13.89 18.05 -3.70
N SER A 357 -12.59 18.19 -3.40
CA SER A 357 -11.53 18.38 -4.41
C SER A 357 -10.94 17.06 -4.90
N VAL A 358 -11.50 15.92 -4.50
CA VAL A 358 -10.92 14.58 -4.70
C VAL A 358 -11.27 14.06 -6.09
N MET A 359 -10.24 13.76 -6.89
CA MET A 359 -10.37 13.29 -8.27
C MET A 359 -9.45 12.11 -8.56
N PHE A 360 -9.82 11.28 -9.53
CA PHE A 360 -8.93 10.24 -10.05
C PHE A 360 -7.85 10.82 -10.96
N THR A 361 -6.72 10.13 -11.06
CA THR A 361 -5.70 10.37 -12.08
C THR A 361 -5.30 9.02 -12.71
N ILE A 362 -4.99 9.02 -14.00
CA ILE A 362 -4.62 7.79 -14.71
C ILE A 362 -3.22 7.36 -14.29
N ALA A 363 -3.09 6.12 -13.79
CA ALA A 363 -1.84 5.55 -13.29
C ALA A 363 -1.21 4.55 -14.28
N LYS A 364 -1.28 4.84 -15.59
CA LYS A 364 -0.63 4.05 -16.64
C LYS A 364 0.88 4.28 -16.61
N SER A 365 1.68 3.29 -17.03
CA SER A 365 3.10 3.55 -17.33
C SER A 365 3.22 4.27 -18.67
N PRO A 366 3.96 5.39 -18.77
CA PRO A 366 4.16 6.11 -20.02
C PRO A 366 4.84 5.31 -21.14
N ALA A 367 5.48 4.17 -20.86
CA ALA A 367 5.90 3.20 -21.89
C ALA A 367 4.72 2.86 -22.83
N PHE A 368 3.52 2.69 -22.26
CA PHE A 368 2.29 2.39 -22.97
C PHE A 368 1.49 3.65 -23.37
N GLU A 369 2.07 4.84 -23.23
CA GLU A 369 1.54 6.12 -23.73
C GLU A 369 2.37 6.66 -24.90
N SER A 370 3.67 6.38 -24.92
CA SER A 370 4.60 6.67 -26.04
C SER A 370 4.91 5.46 -26.92
N GLU A 371 4.22 4.33 -26.70
CA GLU A 371 4.39 3.03 -27.39
C GLU A 371 5.81 2.44 -27.32
N ASP A 372 6.65 2.94 -26.40
CA ASP A 372 7.99 2.47 -26.09
C ASP A 372 7.93 1.26 -25.15
N VAL A 373 7.51 0.10 -25.68
CA VAL A 373 7.48 -1.17 -24.93
C VAL A 373 8.87 -1.75 -24.64
N GLY A 374 9.92 -1.18 -25.24
CA GLY A 374 11.33 -1.52 -24.96
C GLY A 374 11.98 -0.63 -23.89
N SER A 375 11.23 0.27 -23.25
CA SER A 375 11.81 1.36 -22.46
C SER A 375 12.63 0.91 -21.25
N GLU A 376 13.92 1.21 -21.26
CA GLU A 376 14.77 1.10 -20.06
C GLU A 376 14.51 2.21 -19.02
N GLU A 377 13.79 3.29 -19.35
CA GLU A 377 13.32 4.24 -18.34
C GLU A 377 11.99 3.79 -17.71
N TYR A 378 10.98 3.48 -18.52
CA TYR A 378 9.60 3.33 -18.06
C TYR A 378 9.26 1.88 -17.66
N SER A 379 8.19 1.70 -16.88
CA SER A 379 7.78 0.37 -16.43
C SER A 379 7.05 -0.37 -17.55
N THR A 380 7.52 -1.55 -17.92
CA THR A 380 6.97 -2.36 -19.03
C THR A 380 6.24 -3.62 -18.54
N TRP A 381 5.94 -3.72 -17.25
CA TRP A 381 5.12 -4.80 -16.68
C TRP A 381 3.73 -4.90 -17.34
N THR A 382 3.40 -6.11 -17.81
CA THR A 382 2.10 -6.50 -18.35
C THR A 382 1.64 -7.79 -17.70
N GLU A 383 0.36 -7.89 -17.35
CA GLU A 383 -0.28 -9.14 -16.94
C GLU A 383 -0.66 -9.96 -18.19
N SER A 384 -0.54 -11.29 -18.13
CA SER A 384 -0.99 -12.16 -19.22
C SER A 384 -2.52 -12.25 -19.21
N VAL A 385 -3.15 -12.37 -20.38
CA VAL A 385 -4.57 -12.75 -20.46
C VAL A 385 -4.69 -14.26 -20.28
N TRP A 386 -5.63 -14.69 -19.45
CA TRP A 386 -6.03 -16.10 -19.27
C TRP A 386 -7.56 -16.18 -19.19
N GLU A 387 -8.11 -17.35 -19.53
CA GLU A 387 -9.56 -17.60 -19.46
C GLU A 387 -9.95 -18.04 -18.03
N GLU A 388 -9.46 -19.19 -17.57
CA GLU A 388 -9.67 -19.68 -16.21
C GLU A 388 -8.38 -20.30 -15.64
N ALA A 389 -8.13 -20.07 -14.35
CA ALA A 389 -7.08 -20.75 -13.58
C ALA A 389 -7.74 -21.71 -12.58
N SER A 390 -7.46 -23.02 -12.69
CA SER A 390 -8.01 -24.03 -11.79
C SER A 390 -6.98 -25.10 -11.41
N LEU A 391 -7.07 -25.58 -10.17
CA LEU A 391 -6.28 -26.69 -9.64
C LEU A 391 -7.23 -27.83 -9.25
N ARG A 392 -6.91 -29.05 -9.67
CA ARG A 392 -7.68 -30.26 -9.32
C ARG A 392 -6.75 -31.42 -8.96
N ILE A 393 -7.07 -32.12 -7.87
CA ILE A 393 -6.39 -33.36 -7.45
C ILE A 393 -7.32 -34.52 -7.81
N PHE A 394 -6.78 -35.54 -8.48
CA PHE A 394 -7.52 -36.74 -8.86
C PHE A 394 -6.58 -37.94 -8.92
N LEU A 395 -7.11 -39.14 -8.65
CA LEU A 395 -6.36 -40.38 -8.80
C LEU A 395 -6.30 -40.78 -10.27
N THR A 396 -5.11 -41.11 -10.77
CA THR A 396 -4.92 -41.64 -12.12
C THR A 396 -4.89 -43.17 -12.09
N PRO A 397 -5.65 -43.87 -12.96
CA PRO A 397 -5.58 -45.33 -13.05
C PRO A 397 -4.22 -45.76 -13.61
N SER A 398 -3.70 -46.91 -13.16
CA SER A 398 -2.40 -47.41 -13.63
C SER A 398 -2.39 -47.67 -15.14
N TRP A 399 -1.24 -47.58 -15.79
CA TRP A 399 -1.09 -47.87 -17.23
C TRP A 399 -1.67 -49.24 -17.62
N LYS A 400 -1.44 -50.27 -16.80
CA LYS A 400 -2.01 -51.62 -17.00
C LYS A 400 -3.55 -51.57 -17.03
N GLN A 401 -4.17 -50.86 -16.09
CA GLN A 401 -5.62 -50.70 -16.02
C GLN A 401 -6.17 -49.90 -17.21
N GLN A 402 -5.49 -48.84 -17.65
CA GLN A 402 -5.88 -48.08 -18.84
C GLN A 402 -5.88 -48.96 -20.10
N VAL A 403 -4.80 -49.70 -20.33
CA VAL A 403 -4.68 -50.63 -21.47
C VAL A 403 -5.72 -51.75 -21.39
N THR A 404 -5.90 -52.40 -20.23
CA THR A 404 -6.91 -53.45 -20.06
C THR A 404 -8.33 -52.94 -20.33
N THR A 405 -8.71 -51.76 -19.82
CA THR A 405 -10.04 -51.16 -20.07
C THR A 405 -10.24 -50.86 -21.56
N LEU A 406 -9.23 -50.30 -22.24
CA LEU A 406 -9.31 -50.00 -23.67
C LEU A 406 -9.42 -51.28 -24.51
N SER A 407 -8.57 -52.28 -24.26
CA SER A 407 -8.61 -53.57 -24.96
C SER A 407 -9.93 -54.30 -24.76
N LEU A 408 -10.46 -54.32 -23.54
CA LEU A 408 -11.76 -54.93 -23.23
C LEU A 408 -12.91 -54.20 -23.93
N GLY A 409 -12.88 -52.86 -23.96
CA GLY A 409 -13.85 -52.04 -24.68
C GLY A 409 -13.87 -52.33 -26.19
N VAL A 410 -12.71 -52.44 -26.82
CA VAL A 410 -12.60 -52.80 -28.25
C VAL A 410 -13.13 -54.21 -28.52
N VAL A 411 -12.83 -55.19 -27.67
CA VAL A 411 -13.36 -56.56 -27.80
C VAL A 411 -14.88 -56.58 -27.68
N ILE A 412 -15.45 -55.90 -26.67
CA ILE A 412 -16.90 -55.82 -26.48
C ILE A 412 -17.58 -55.13 -27.67
N PHE A 413 -16.99 -54.05 -28.20
CA PHE A 413 -17.49 -53.35 -29.38
C PHE A 413 -17.51 -54.24 -30.64
N LEU A 414 -16.42 -54.95 -30.92
CA LEU A 414 -16.36 -55.84 -32.09
C LEU A 414 -17.34 -57.02 -31.97
N VAL A 415 -17.45 -57.61 -30.78
CA VAL A 415 -18.42 -58.69 -30.51
C VAL A 415 -19.86 -58.18 -30.63
N SER A 416 -20.18 -56.99 -30.12
CA SER A 416 -21.53 -56.43 -30.23
C SER A 416 -21.89 -56.05 -31.66
N LEU A 417 -20.95 -55.51 -32.44
CA LEU A 417 -21.15 -55.19 -33.85
C LEU A 417 -21.38 -56.46 -34.69
N ALA A 418 -20.59 -57.51 -34.47
CA ALA A 418 -20.79 -58.81 -35.13
C ALA A 418 -22.13 -59.45 -34.74
N LEU A 419 -22.49 -59.43 -33.45
CA LEU A 419 -23.76 -59.98 -32.96
C LEU A 419 -24.96 -59.20 -33.50
N VAL A 420 -24.91 -57.87 -33.52
CA VAL A 420 -25.96 -57.02 -34.13
C VAL A 420 -26.06 -57.26 -35.63
N HIS A 421 -24.94 -57.44 -36.34
CA HIS A 421 -24.96 -57.77 -37.76
C HIS A 421 -25.69 -59.10 -38.04
N VAL A 422 -25.40 -60.15 -37.25
CA VAL A 422 -26.07 -61.47 -37.36
C VAL A 422 -27.54 -61.40 -36.93
N VAL A 423 -27.87 -60.73 -35.82
CA VAL A 423 -29.26 -60.58 -35.38
C VAL A 423 -30.08 -59.74 -36.38
N ASN A 424 -29.44 -58.82 -37.11
CA ASN A 424 -30.08 -58.04 -38.16
C ASN A 424 -30.22 -58.81 -39.49
N SER A 425 -29.25 -59.67 -39.87
CA SER A 425 -29.40 -60.53 -41.06
C SER A 425 -30.51 -61.57 -40.84
N GLU A 426 -30.54 -62.17 -39.65
CA GLU A 426 -31.54 -63.18 -39.28
C GLU A 426 -32.82 -62.60 -38.67
N ALA A 427 -33.01 -61.27 -38.70
CA ALA A 427 -34.12 -60.60 -38.01
C ALA A 427 -35.50 -61.13 -38.44
N ALA A 428 -35.67 -61.45 -39.73
CA ALA A 428 -36.90 -62.02 -40.28
C ALA A 428 -37.22 -63.43 -39.74
N VAL A 429 -36.21 -64.16 -39.25
CA VAL A 429 -36.34 -65.50 -38.64
C VAL A 429 -36.46 -65.39 -37.10
N LEU A 430 -35.64 -64.54 -36.48
CA LEU A 430 -35.60 -64.36 -35.03
C LEU A 430 -36.84 -63.66 -34.48
N PHE A 431 -37.45 -62.76 -35.26
CA PHE A 431 -38.60 -61.96 -34.85
C PHE A 431 -39.87 -62.26 -35.67
N THR A 432 -40.02 -63.50 -36.18
CA THR A 432 -41.30 -63.94 -36.77
C THR A 432 -42.43 -63.72 -35.77
N PRO A 433 -43.44 -62.88 -36.05
CA PRO A 433 -44.54 -62.67 -35.12
C PRO A 433 -45.33 -63.98 -35.00
N ARG A 434 -45.38 -64.55 -33.79
CA ARG A 434 -46.38 -65.59 -33.49
C ARG A 434 -47.75 -64.95 -33.71
N ALA A 435 -48.52 -65.48 -34.64
CA ALA A 435 -49.92 -65.11 -34.79
C ALA A 435 -50.61 -65.33 -33.43
N LEU A 436 -51.28 -64.29 -32.93
CA LEU A 436 -52.21 -64.42 -31.82
C LEU A 436 -53.40 -65.24 -32.34
N VAL A 437 -53.34 -66.56 -32.14
CA VAL A 437 -54.47 -67.45 -32.37
C VAL A 437 -55.54 -67.08 -31.36
N GLY A 438 -56.56 -66.37 -31.83
CA GLY A 438 -57.67 -65.90 -31.00
C GLY A 438 -58.51 -67.07 -30.48
N VAL A 439 -58.94 -66.93 -29.23
CA VAL A 439 -60.06 -67.63 -28.60
C VAL A 439 -60.84 -66.57 -27.84
#